data_AF-A0A660V7W2-F1
#
_entry.id   AF-A0A660V7W2-F1
#
_cell.length_a   1.000
_cell.length_b   1.000
_cell.length_c   1.000
_cell.angle_alpha   90.00
_cell.angle_beta   90.00
_cell.angle_gamma   90.00
#
_symmetry.space_group_name_H-M   'P 1'
#
loop_
_entity.id
_entity.type
_entity.pdbx_description
1 polymer ?
#
loop_
_entity_poly.entity_id
_entity_poly.type
_entity_poly.pdbx_seq_one_letter_code
_entity_poly.pdbx_strand_id
1 'polypeptide(L)'
;MGRNDEKHRKFVQNLTPEERLLILLRDELYGGRWDYLRQDLEDRKAGRPYVVKIASRIEDDLRRIERLEAYEKKYGINLADYMSKESEQ
;
A
#
# COMPACT_ATOMS: atom_id res chain seq x y z
N MET A 1 6.93 -15.46 -17.88
CA MET A 1 6.55 -14.15 -17.33
C MET A 1 6.00 -13.30 -18.47
N GLY A 2 4.76 -12.84 -18.35
CA GLY A 2 4.06 -12.12 -19.42
C GLY A 2 4.37 -10.61 -19.41
N ARG A 3 4.01 -9.90 -20.49
CA ARG A 3 4.16 -8.43 -20.61
C ARG A 3 3.50 -7.65 -19.45
N ASN A 4 2.48 -8.21 -18.80
CA ASN A 4 1.82 -7.58 -17.66
C ASN A 4 2.68 -7.59 -16.40
N ASP A 5 3.46 -8.64 -16.15
CA ASP A 5 4.32 -8.73 -14.96
C ASP A 5 5.39 -7.62 -14.95
N GLU A 6 5.95 -7.32 -16.12
CA GLU A 6 6.93 -6.23 -16.24
C GLU A 6 6.30 -4.85 -15.99
N LYS A 7 5.06 -4.65 -16.43
CA LYS A 7 4.31 -3.42 -16.17
C LYS A 7 4.06 -3.21 -14.67
N HIS A 8 3.70 -4.26 -13.94
CA HIS A 8 3.47 -4.19 -12.50
C HIS A 8 4.77 -3.94 -11.73
N ARG A 9 5.86 -4.63 -12.12
CA ARG A 9 7.21 -4.36 -11.57
C ARG A 9 7.65 -2.91 -11.80
N LYS A 10 7.48 -2.36 -13.01
CA LYS A 10 7.80 -0.95 -13.31
C LYS A 10 6.93 -0.01 -12.49
N PHE A 11 5.65 -0.32 -12.29
CA PHE A 11 4.79 0.50 -11.44
C PHE A 11 5.30 0.52 -9.99
N VAL A 12 5.62 -0.64 -9.42
CA VAL A 12 6.15 -0.76 -8.05
C VAL A 12 7.50 -0.05 -7.90
N GLN A 13 8.39 -0.15 -8.89
CA GLN A 13 9.69 0.55 -8.90
C GLN A 13 9.57 2.08 -8.84
N ASN A 14 8.45 2.65 -9.30
CA ASN A 14 8.21 4.09 -9.28
C ASN A 14 7.40 4.56 -8.06
N LEU A 15 7.09 3.66 -7.11
CA LEU A 15 6.40 4.03 -5.87
C LEU A 15 7.34 4.78 -4.92
N THR A 16 6.79 5.78 -4.22
CA THR A 16 7.56 6.46 -3.17
C THR A 16 7.77 5.54 -1.96
N PRO A 17 8.75 5.82 -1.07
CA PRO A 17 8.95 5.05 0.15
C PRO A 17 7.68 4.94 1.00
N GLU A 18 6.88 6.02 1.09
CA GLU A 18 5.61 6.02 1.82
C GLU A 18 4.58 5.10 1.17
N GLU A 19 4.49 5.08 -0.16
CA GLU A 19 3.57 4.19 -0.87
C GLU A 19 3.96 2.72 -0.71
N ARG A 20 5.26 2.42 -0.75
CA ARG A 20 5.78 1.07 -0.48
C ARG A 20 5.49 0.65 0.96
N LEU A 21 5.67 1.55 1.92
CA LEU A 21 5.35 1.29 3.32
C LEU A 21 3.86 1.00 3.52
N LEU A 22 2.96 1.73 2.84
CA LEU A 22 1.52 1.50 2.93
C LEU A 22 1.12 0.10 2.42
N ILE A 23 1.72 -0.35 1.32
CA ILE A 23 1.49 -1.71 0.78
C ILE A 23 1.98 -2.77 1.78
N LEU A 24 3.19 -2.59 2.32
CA LEU A 24 3.76 -3.51 3.31
C LEU A 24 2.89 -3.60 4.57
N LEU A 25 2.50 -2.46 5.15
CA LEU A 25 1.66 -2.42 6.35
C LEU A 25 0.30 -3.07 6.10
N ARG A 26 -0.30 -2.84 4.93
CA ARG A 26 -1.56 -3.46 4.54
C ARG A 26 -1.46 -4.99 4.51
N ASP A 27 -0.40 -5.55 3.93
CA ASP A 27 -0.26 -7.02 3.87
C ASP A 27 0.06 -7.63 5.22
N GLU A 28 1.00 -7.06 5.96
CA GLU A 28 1.47 -7.61 7.23
C GLU A 28 0.43 -7.49 8.36
N LEU A 29 -0.33 -6.40 8.42
CA LEU A 29 -1.22 -6.11 9.56
C LEU A 29 -2.70 -6.26 9.23
N TYR A 30 -3.08 -6.08 7.97
CA TYR A 30 -4.47 -6.01 7.54
C TYR A 30 -4.84 -7.11 6.54
N GLY A 31 -3.96 -8.08 6.30
CA GLY A 31 -4.24 -9.24 5.44
C GLY A 31 -4.58 -8.84 4.00
N GLY A 32 -3.94 -7.79 3.48
CA GLY A 32 -4.16 -7.28 2.13
C GLY A 32 -5.41 -6.40 1.98
N ARG A 33 -6.09 -6.05 3.08
CA ARG A 33 -7.35 -5.28 3.06
C ARG A 33 -7.11 -3.78 3.19
N TRP A 34 -7.28 -3.06 2.09
CA TRP A 34 -7.18 -1.59 2.07
C TRP A 34 -8.23 -0.89 2.93
N ASP A 35 -9.43 -1.47 3.07
CA ASP A 35 -10.51 -0.92 3.86
C ASP A 35 -10.14 -0.84 5.35
N TYR A 36 -9.44 -1.83 5.89
CA TYR A 36 -8.99 -1.80 7.28
C TYR A 36 -7.86 -0.80 7.51
N LEU A 37 -6.86 -0.74 6.61
CA LEU A 37 -5.81 0.27 6.73
C LEU A 37 -6.37 1.69 6.61
N ARG A 38 -7.34 1.92 5.71
CA ARG A 38 -8.02 3.21 5.58
C ARG A 38 -8.78 3.57 6.85
N GLN A 39 -9.50 2.60 7.42
CA GLN A 39 -10.25 2.81 8.66
C GLN A 39 -9.32 3.18 9.82
N ASP A 40 -8.16 2.52 9.93
CA ASP A 40 -7.17 2.85 10.97
C ASP A 40 -6.64 4.29 10.85
N LEU A 41 -6.41 4.76 9.63
CA LEU A 41 -6.00 6.14 9.36
C LEU A 41 -7.10 7.16 9.70
N GLU A 42 -8.37 6.86 9.39
CA GLU A 42 -9.51 7.70 9.76
C GLU A 42 -9.74 7.72 11.28
N ASP A 43 -9.58 6.58 11.96
CA ASP A 43 -9.66 6.49 13.42
C ASP A 43 -8.52 7.30 14.07
N ARG A 44 -7.30 7.22 13.54
CA ARG A 44 -6.17 8.07 13.95
C ARG A 44 -6.49 9.56 13.77
N LYS A 45 -7.12 9.93 12.64
CA LYS A 45 -7.54 11.32 12.38
C LYS A 45 -8.61 11.79 13.36
N ALA A 46 -9.52 10.90 13.76
CA ALA A 46 -10.57 11.18 14.73
C ALA A 46 -10.12 11.12 16.20
N GLY A 47 -8.85 10.81 16.48
CA GLY A 47 -8.34 10.63 17.85
C GLY A 47 -8.85 9.36 18.53
N ARG A 48 -9.32 8.38 17.76
CA ARG A 48 -9.73 7.06 18.24
C ARG A 48 -8.52 6.13 18.33
N PRO A 49 -8.63 4.98 19.04
CA PRO A 49 -7.57 3.98 19.05
C PRO A 49 -7.20 3.53 17.63
N TYR A 50 -5.90 3.41 17.35
CA TYR A 50 -5.35 3.03 16.06
C TYR A 50 -4.16 2.08 16.24
N VAL A 51 -3.81 1.34 15.20
CA VAL A 51 -2.76 0.30 15.17
C VAL A 51 -1.45 0.87 14.65
N VAL A 52 -1.47 1.68 13.57
CA VAL A 52 -0.22 2.12 12.91
C VAL A 52 0.07 3.61 13.09
N LYS A 53 1.35 3.93 13.28
CA LYS A 53 1.85 5.30 13.30
C LYS A 53 2.89 5.51 12.21
N ILE A 54 2.48 6.21 11.15
CA ILE A 54 3.36 6.63 10.04
C ILE A 54 3.62 8.14 10.08
N ALA A 55 4.81 8.54 9.63
CA ALA A 55 5.33 9.91 9.75
C ALA A 55 4.69 10.92 8.80
N SER A 56 4.06 10.44 7.73
CA SER A 56 3.34 11.23 6.73
C SER A 56 2.02 11.81 7.25
N ARG A 57 1.50 12.81 6.54
CA ARG A 57 0.17 13.37 6.79
C ARG A 57 -0.90 12.35 6.41
N ILE A 58 -1.88 12.14 7.29
CA ILE A 58 -2.95 11.16 7.11
C ILE A 58 -3.69 11.39 5.78
N GLU A 59 -3.99 12.65 5.42
CA GLU A 59 -4.67 12.95 4.17
C GLU A 59 -3.87 12.56 2.93
N ASP A 60 -2.54 12.63 2.99
CA ASP A 60 -1.68 12.23 1.87
C ASP A 60 -1.68 10.71 1.73
N ASP A 61 -1.67 9.99 2.85
CA ASP A 61 -1.73 8.52 2.88
C ASP A 61 -3.08 7.98 2.40
N LEU A 62 -4.18 8.65 2.75
CA LEU A 62 -5.50 8.30 2.23
C LEU A 62 -5.56 8.42 0.69
N ARG A 63 -4.97 9.48 0.12
CA ARG A 63 -4.89 9.65 -1.35
C ARG A 63 -3.98 8.62 -2.01
N ARG A 64 -2.87 8.26 -1.36
CA ARG A 64 -1.98 7.18 -1.83
C ARG A 64 -2.72 5.84 -1.84
N ILE A 65 -3.42 5.50 -0.76
CA ILE A 65 -4.23 4.26 -0.66
C ILE A 65 -5.27 4.21 -1.78
N GLU A 66 -5.98 5.30 -2.04
CA GLU A 66 -6.97 5.35 -3.13
C GLU A 66 -6.32 5.04 -4.49
N ARG A 67 -5.18 5.65 -4.79
CA ARG A 67 -4.42 5.41 -6.03
C ARG A 67 -3.95 3.96 -6.16
N LEU A 68 -3.45 3.38 -5.07
CA LEU A 68 -2.91 2.02 -5.02
C LEU A 68 -4.02 0.98 -5.13
N GLU A 69 -5.09 1.13 -4.36
CA GLU A 69 -6.26 0.25 -4.41
C GLU A 69 -6.93 0.28 -5.79
N ALA A 70 -7.05 1.46 -6.40
CA ALA A 70 -7.60 1.58 -7.75
C ALA A 70 -6.74 0.85 -8.78
N TYR A 71 -5.41 0.89 -8.64
CA TYR A 71 -4.50 0.15 -9.51
C TYR A 71 -4.69 -1.36 -9.35
N GLU A 72 -4.74 -1.86 -8.12
CA GLU A 72 -4.97 -3.28 -7.85
C GLU A 72 -6.30 -3.78 -8.38
N LYS A 73 -7.39 -3.06 -8.10
CA LYS A 73 -8.73 -3.40 -8.62
C LYS A 73 -8.76 -3.42 -10.14
N LYS A 74 -8.05 -2.49 -10.79
CA LYS A 74 -7.99 -2.40 -12.26
C LYS A 74 -7.32 -3.60 -12.90
N TYR A 75 -6.30 -4.18 -12.26
CA TYR A 75 -5.52 -5.28 -12.84
C TYR A 75 -5.76 -6.63 -12.17
N GLY A 76 -6.53 -6.68 -11.07
CA GLY A 76 -6.81 -7.90 -10.32
C GLY A 76 -5.56 -8.50 -9.68
N ILE A 77 -4.67 -7.66 -9.14
CA ILE A 77 -3.40 -8.09 -8.57
C ILE A 77 -3.23 -7.62 -7.12
N ASN A 78 -2.29 -8.24 -6.41
CA ASN A 78 -1.72 -7.68 -5.19
C ASN A 78 -0.36 -7.03 -5.54
N LEU A 79 -0.20 -5.72 -5.28
CA LEU A 79 1.05 -5.00 -5.50
C LEU A 79 2.20 -5.52 -4.64
N ALA A 80 1.92 -6.10 -3.47
CA ALA A 80 2.93 -6.69 -2.60
C ALA A 80 3.65 -7.86 -3.29
N ASP A 81 2.98 -8.63 -4.15
CA ASP A 81 3.58 -9.71 -4.94
C ASP A 81 4.69 -9.21 -5.88
N TYR A 82 4.64 -7.92 -6.24
CA TYR A 82 5.59 -7.25 -7.13
C TYR A 82 6.58 -6.35 -6.38
N MET A 83 6.44 -6.22 -5.06
CA MET A 83 7.49 -5.68 -4.21
C MET A 83 8.57 -6.76 -4.10
N SER A 84 9.58 -6.68 -4.97
CA SER A 84 10.78 -7.49 -4.83
C SER A 84 11.22 -7.40 -3.37
N LYS A 85 11.37 -8.55 -2.69
CA LYS A 85 12.10 -8.59 -1.43
C LYS A 85 13.49 -8.04 -1.73
N GLU A 86 13.74 -6.76 -1.45
CA GLU A 86 15.08 -6.26 -1.20
C GLU A 86 15.49 -6.88 0.14
N SER A 87 15.84 -8.16 0.07
CA SER A 87 16.44 -8.94 1.13
C SER A 87 17.40 -9.86 0.40
N GLU A 88 18.68 -9.73 0.74
CA GLU A 88 19.83 -10.47 0.19
C GLU A 88 20.52 -9.81 -1.02
N GLN A 89 21.17 -8.66 -0.76
CA GLN A 89 22.54 -8.43 -1.25
C GLN A 89 23.45 -8.10 -0.07
#